data_AF-A0A0F6MQ63-F1
#
_entry.id   AF-A0A0F6MQ63-F1
#
_cell.length_a   1.000
_cell.length_b   1.000
_cell.length_c   1.000
_cell.angle_alpha   90.00
_cell.angle_beta   90.00
_cell.angle_gamma   90.00
#
_symmetry.space_group_name_H-M   'P 1'
#
loop_
_entity.id
_entity.type
_entity.pdbx_description
1 polymer ?
#
loop_
_entity_poly.entity_id
_entity_poly.type
_entity_poly.pdbx_seq_one_letter_code
_entity_poly.pdbx_strand_id
1 'polypeptide(L)'
;MKSLSTYSKEKHKKYLEYKLIEESTFCIFDNFSPKYYYEKLHSEILKTLLDKNTLNIENSEFLNIFLKCLLIRIDFQFSKNVSIYLEYPINPTVPSEAIDILIKDEEKALIIENKINFASDQENQLVRYMQFVEEDLGIEDYFVVYLTLIPGKEPPISRYSKEFEKYKNRLLTTDILKILCAVESDDKKNSLVNYFLPECEEIINNKIKQVGYKDNLLLTKIYINQYKILLNKLGGYAAMESTNKALAKEIFEKKDLIEASNDFIEFWENRYSALFELIYETVSKEIKVQKPNPSEKWFSYEITDNCRIYFECDGRYSIGFTAKWKKWSMAELNKLTKILDEYVTDKTDVFYGENIRETNKWTWTAYAVNENITLSSLKTFIIQTFNDLTKKVKE
;
A
#
# COMPACT_ATOMS: atom_id res chain seq x y z
N MET A 1 -0.68 -21.34 16.41
CA MET A 1 0.34 -21.49 15.33
C MET A 1 -0.22 -22.00 14.00
N LYS A 2 -1.00 -23.10 13.94
CA LYS A 2 -1.56 -23.59 12.66
C LYS A 2 -2.50 -22.58 11.99
N SER A 3 -3.37 -21.92 12.76
CA SER A 3 -4.25 -20.86 12.28
C SER A 3 -3.50 -19.62 11.79
N LEU A 4 -2.44 -19.18 12.47
CA LEU A 4 -1.57 -18.08 12.03
C LEU A 4 -0.84 -18.39 10.71
N SER A 5 -0.31 -19.61 10.55
CA SER A 5 0.34 -20.02 9.31
C SER A 5 -0.65 -20.09 8.15
N THR A 6 -1.84 -20.63 8.38
CA THR A 6 -2.92 -20.64 7.38
C THR A 6 -3.34 -19.21 7.00
N TYR A 7 -3.55 -18.34 7.99
CA TYR A 7 -3.88 -16.93 7.76
C TYR A 7 -2.81 -16.23 6.91
N SER A 8 -1.53 -16.41 7.24
CA SER A 8 -0.42 -15.82 6.47
C SER A 8 -0.38 -16.31 5.02
N LYS A 9 -0.63 -17.60 4.77
CA LYS A 9 -0.72 -18.16 3.41
C LYS A 9 -1.89 -17.59 2.62
N GLU A 10 -3.07 -17.48 3.25
CA GLU A 10 -4.24 -16.89 2.59
C GLU A 10 -4.04 -15.40 2.34
N LYS A 11 -3.41 -14.66 3.26
CA LYS A 11 -3.00 -13.25 3.05
C LYS A 11 -2.11 -13.15 1.81
N HIS A 12 -1.05 -13.95 1.74
CA HIS A 12 -0.14 -13.93 0.60
C HIS A 12 -0.83 -14.29 -0.71
N LYS A 13 -1.70 -15.32 -0.71
CA LYS A 13 -2.49 -15.72 -1.87
C LYS A 13 -3.40 -14.59 -2.37
N LYS A 14 -4.12 -13.93 -1.46
CA LYS A 14 -5.02 -12.81 -1.81
C LYS A 14 -4.24 -11.60 -2.33
N TYR A 15 -3.07 -11.33 -1.77
CA TYR A 15 -2.19 -10.26 -2.25
C TYR A 15 -1.70 -10.51 -3.67
N LEU A 16 -1.36 -11.76 -4.00
CA LEU A 16 -1.01 -12.15 -5.37
C LEU A 16 -2.22 -12.08 -6.32
N GLU A 17 -3.38 -12.60 -5.89
CA GLU A 17 -4.61 -12.63 -6.69
C GLU A 17 -5.07 -11.22 -7.09
N TYR A 18 -4.96 -10.24 -6.20
CA TYR A 18 -5.38 -8.86 -6.43
C TYR A 18 -4.22 -7.92 -6.82
N LYS A 19 -3.00 -8.45 -7.02
CA LYS A 19 -1.79 -7.65 -7.32
C LYS A 19 -1.56 -6.50 -6.35
N LEU A 20 -1.78 -6.77 -5.08
CA LEU A 20 -1.72 -5.78 -4.02
C LEU A 20 -0.27 -5.47 -3.67
N ILE A 21 -0.02 -4.22 -3.33
CA ILE A 21 1.27 -3.76 -2.83
C ILE A 21 1.34 -4.04 -1.33
N GLU A 22 2.54 -4.30 -0.79
CA GLU A 22 2.73 -4.46 0.65
C GLU A 22 2.24 -3.25 1.45
N GLU A 23 1.59 -3.51 2.59
CA GLU A 23 1.03 -2.49 3.50
C GLU A 23 2.04 -1.42 3.93
N SER A 24 3.33 -1.77 3.96
CA SER A 24 4.47 -0.93 4.34
C SER A 24 4.78 0.19 3.33
N THR A 25 4.20 0.15 2.13
CA THR A 25 4.49 1.15 1.09
C THR A 25 3.96 2.52 1.51
N PHE A 26 4.79 3.55 1.47
CA PHE A 26 4.38 4.91 1.81
C PHE A 26 3.26 5.40 0.88
N CYS A 27 2.19 5.94 1.48
CA CYS A 27 1.12 6.62 0.74
C CYS A 27 0.82 7.96 1.40
N ILE A 28 0.82 9.03 0.62
CA ILE A 28 0.70 10.40 1.12
C ILE A 28 -0.68 10.64 1.74
N PHE A 29 -1.72 9.98 1.23
CA PHE A 29 -3.09 10.08 1.71
C PHE A 29 -3.25 9.57 3.15
N ASP A 30 -2.31 8.73 3.63
CA ASP A 30 -2.26 8.20 4.99
C ASP A 30 -2.15 9.31 6.04
N ASN A 31 -1.60 10.47 5.65
CA ASN A 31 -1.36 11.61 6.55
C ASN A 31 -2.56 12.57 6.66
N PHE A 32 -3.49 12.53 5.72
CA PHE A 32 -4.58 13.52 5.63
C PHE A 32 -5.95 12.92 5.94
N SER A 33 -6.06 11.61 5.98
CA SER A 33 -7.30 10.90 6.22
C SER A 33 -7.12 9.97 7.41
N PRO A 34 -7.67 10.28 8.61
CA PRO A 34 -7.52 9.47 9.82
C PRO A 34 -7.87 7.99 9.60
N LYS A 35 -8.73 7.73 8.60
CA LYS A 35 -8.89 6.47 7.86
C LYS A 35 -9.49 6.82 6.49
N TYR A 36 -9.00 6.27 5.38
CA TYR A 36 -9.39 6.58 3.98
C TYR A 36 -10.88 6.43 3.61
N TYR A 37 -11.73 6.14 4.58
CA TYR A 37 -13.18 6.01 4.45
C TYR A 37 -13.92 7.37 4.40
N TYR A 38 -13.21 8.50 4.25
CA TYR A 38 -13.90 9.75 3.96
C TYR A 38 -14.68 9.61 2.65
N GLU A 39 -16.00 9.78 2.77
CA GLU A 39 -16.98 9.61 1.70
C GLU A 39 -16.60 10.36 0.43
N LYS A 40 -16.00 11.54 0.57
CA LYS A 40 -15.70 12.45 -0.55
C LYS A 40 -14.31 12.30 -1.14
N LEU A 41 -13.36 11.69 -0.41
CA LEU A 41 -11.94 11.67 -0.80
C LEU A 41 -11.73 11.06 -2.20
N HIS A 42 -12.36 9.91 -2.45
CA HIS A 42 -12.21 9.21 -3.72
C HIS A 42 -12.85 9.97 -4.88
N SER A 43 -13.98 10.65 -4.63
CA SER A 43 -14.66 11.48 -5.63
C SER A 43 -13.83 12.72 -5.98
N GLU A 44 -13.21 13.36 -4.98
CA GLU A 44 -12.29 14.48 -5.19
C GLU A 44 -11.05 14.08 -6.01
N ILE A 45 -10.43 12.95 -5.67
CA ILE A 45 -9.28 12.43 -6.40
C ILE A 45 -9.64 12.14 -7.86
N LEU A 46 -10.78 11.50 -8.11
CA LEU A 46 -11.26 11.23 -9.46
C LEU A 46 -11.57 12.51 -10.21
N LYS A 47 -12.19 13.53 -9.59
CA LYS A 47 -12.39 14.83 -10.24
C LYS A 47 -11.06 15.47 -10.63
N THR A 48 -10.05 15.45 -9.75
CA THR A 48 -8.70 15.96 -10.06
C THR A 48 -8.09 15.26 -11.28
N LEU A 49 -8.30 13.96 -11.43
CA LEU A 49 -7.79 13.20 -12.58
C LEU A 49 -8.63 13.37 -13.85
N LEU A 50 -9.95 13.58 -13.75
CA LEU A 50 -10.84 13.60 -14.92
C LEU A 50 -11.08 15.02 -15.46
N ASP A 51 -10.94 16.05 -14.62
CA ASP A 51 -11.19 17.44 -15.01
C ASP A 51 -9.95 18.06 -15.64
N LYS A 52 -9.98 18.23 -16.96
CA LYS A 52 -8.90 18.83 -17.76
C LYS A 52 -8.49 20.24 -17.33
N ASN A 53 -9.31 20.92 -16.52
CA ASN A 53 -9.03 22.27 -16.02
C ASN A 53 -8.34 22.26 -14.66
N THR A 54 -8.02 21.08 -14.11
CA THR A 54 -7.29 20.95 -12.86
C THR A 54 -5.89 21.56 -13.01
N LEU A 55 -5.61 22.60 -12.25
CA LEU A 55 -4.32 23.29 -12.28
C LEU A 55 -3.18 22.36 -11.88
N ASN A 56 -2.05 22.47 -12.58
CA ASN A 56 -0.81 21.72 -12.33
C ASN A 56 -0.90 20.19 -12.53
N ILE A 57 -2.01 19.69 -13.05
CA ILE A 57 -2.19 18.28 -13.43
C ILE A 57 -2.32 18.18 -14.95
N GLU A 58 -1.52 17.34 -15.59
CA GLU A 58 -1.62 17.02 -17.01
C GLU A 58 -2.58 15.84 -17.19
N ASN A 59 -3.84 16.11 -17.48
CA ASN A 59 -4.89 15.08 -17.55
C ASN A 59 -5.83 15.26 -18.75
N SER A 60 -5.36 15.96 -19.78
CA SER A 60 -6.12 16.30 -20.99
C SER A 60 -6.80 15.10 -21.67
N GLU A 61 -6.27 13.90 -21.51
CA GLU A 61 -6.74 12.66 -22.15
C GLU A 61 -7.46 11.70 -21.18
N PHE A 62 -7.42 11.96 -19.87
CA PHE A 62 -7.80 10.97 -18.86
C PHE A 62 -9.29 10.65 -18.87
N LEU A 63 -10.16 11.64 -19.10
CA LEU A 63 -11.59 11.38 -19.24
C LEU A 63 -11.89 10.38 -20.36
N ASN A 64 -11.20 10.48 -21.49
CA ASN A 64 -11.38 9.53 -22.61
C ASN A 64 -10.89 8.12 -22.26
N ILE A 65 -9.78 8.01 -21.51
CA ILE A 65 -9.28 6.72 -21.00
C ILE A 65 -10.29 6.12 -20.03
N PHE A 66 -10.90 6.94 -19.18
CA PHE A 66 -11.92 6.49 -18.24
C PHE A 66 -13.16 5.94 -18.96
N LEU A 67 -13.65 6.63 -20.00
CA LEU A 67 -14.75 6.13 -20.84
C LEU A 67 -14.40 4.79 -21.52
N LYS A 68 -13.16 4.64 -22.01
CA LYS A 68 -12.67 3.36 -22.55
C LYS A 68 -12.59 2.27 -21.48
N CYS A 69 -12.14 2.61 -20.27
CA CYS A 69 -12.10 1.70 -19.13
C CYS A 69 -13.49 1.13 -18.84
N LEU A 70 -14.53 1.97 -18.92
CA LEU A 70 -15.93 1.59 -18.76
C LEU A 70 -16.54 0.80 -19.93
N LEU A 71 -15.77 0.58 -21.01
CA LEU A 71 -16.25 -0.04 -22.25
C LEU A 71 -17.50 0.67 -22.81
N ILE A 72 -17.52 2.00 -22.69
CA ILE A 72 -18.55 2.84 -23.27
C ILE A 72 -18.33 2.91 -24.80
N ARG A 73 -19.45 2.91 -25.54
CA ARG A 73 -19.47 2.99 -27.00
C ARG A 73 -18.71 4.23 -27.52
N ILE A 74 -18.02 4.09 -28.65
CA ILE A 74 -17.04 5.06 -29.15
C ILE A 74 -17.63 6.42 -29.56
N ASP A 75 -18.92 6.44 -29.91
CA ASP A 75 -19.71 7.62 -30.25
C ASP A 75 -20.11 8.46 -29.03
N PHE A 76 -20.01 7.90 -27.82
CA PHE A 76 -20.23 8.65 -26.59
C PHE A 76 -18.97 9.43 -26.22
N GLN A 77 -18.90 10.67 -26.69
CA GLN A 77 -17.81 11.60 -26.38
C GLN A 77 -18.39 12.93 -25.92
N PHE A 78 -17.81 13.48 -24.87
CA PHE A 78 -18.17 14.81 -24.40
C PHE A 78 -17.60 15.89 -25.31
N SER A 79 -18.34 16.98 -25.43
CA SER A 79 -17.91 18.21 -26.06
C SER A 79 -16.73 18.86 -25.31
N LYS A 80 -16.16 19.90 -25.92
CA LYS A 80 -15.09 20.69 -25.28
C LYS A 80 -15.53 21.40 -24.00
N ASN A 81 -16.83 21.58 -23.77
CA ASN A 81 -17.37 22.34 -22.63
C ASN A 81 -17.88 21.42 -21.49
N VAL A 82 -17.41 20.17 -21.45
CA VAL A 82 -17.71 19.23 -20.36
C VAL A 82 -17.38 19.81 -18.99
N SER A 83 -18.30 19.61 -18.05
CA SER A 83 -18.18 20.02 -16.65
C SER A 83 -18.25 18.80 -15.74
N ILE A 84 -17.47 18.83 -14.65
CA ILE A 84 -17.43 17.77 -13.63
C ILE A 84 -17.79 18.36 -12.28
N TYR A 85 -18.89 17.89 -11.72
CA TYR A 85 -19.42 18.31 -10.43
C TYR A 85 -19.28 17.19 -9.40
N LEU A 86 -18.99 17.56 -8.16
CA LEU A 86 -19.07 16.67 -7.01
C LEU A 86 -20.33 17.00 -6.23
N GLU A 87 -20.95 15.99 -5.62
CA GLU A 87 -22.10 16.17 -4.73
C GLU A 87 -23.20 17.01 -5.40
N TYR A 88 -23.52 16.70 -6.66
CA TYR A 88 -24.47 17.49 -7.43
C TYR A 88 -25.88 17.28 -6.88
N PRO A 89 -26.53 18.29 -6.29
CA PRO A 89 -27.82 18.12 -5.65
C PRO A 89 -28.90 17.82 -6.69
N ILE A 90 -29.66 16.74 -6.49
CA ILE A 90 -30.85 16.46 -7.32
C ILE A 90 -32.12 17.05 -6.71
N ASN A 91 -32.07 17.36 -5.41
CA ASN A 91 -33.14 18.04 -4.70
C ASN A 91 -32.55 19.14 -3.80
N PRO A 92 -32.75 20.43 -4.10
CA PRO A 92 -32.22 21.53 -3.29
C PRO A 92 -32.72 21.53 -1.83
N THR A 93 -33.85 20.87 -1.57
CA THR A 93 -34.47 20.80 -0.24
C THR A 93 -33.98 19.61 0.60
N VAL A 94 -33.27 18.66 0.00
CA VAL A 94 -32.75 17.46 0.66
C VAL A 94 -31.26 17.32 0.35
N PRO A 95 -30.37 17.93 1.17
CA PRO A 95 -28.93 17.94 0.91
C PRO A 95 -28.27 16.56 0.81
N SER A 96 -28.90 15.52 1.35
CA SER A 96 -28.42 14.14 1.28
C SER A 96 -28.74 13.44 -0.05
N GLU A 97 -29.52 14.06 -0.93
CA GLU A 97 -29.83 13.55 -2.27
C GLU A 97 -28.96 14.26 -3.31
N ALA A 98 -27.73 13.78 -3.44
CA ALA A 98 -26.75 14.29 -4.39
C ALA A 98 -26.12 13.16 -5.18
N ILE A 99 -25.70 13.45 -6.41
CA ILE A 99 -24.88 12.55 -7.23
C ILE A 99 -23.42 12.77 -6.83
N ASP A 100 -22.70 11.71 -6.46
CA ASP A 100 -21.31 11.81 -5.99
C ASP A 100 -20.40 12.49 -7.02
N ILE A 101 -20.46 12.06 -8.29
CA ILE A 101 -19.82 12.74 -9.42
C ILE A 101 -20.77 12.79 -10.61
N LEU A 102 -21.05 13.99 -11.10
CA LEU A 102 -21.78 14.21 -12.35
C LEU A 102 -20.84 14.83 -13.37
N ILE A 103 -20.57 14.11 -14.46
CA ILE A 103 -19.87 14.64 -15.63
C ILE A 103 -20.91 14.91 -16.70
N LYS A 104 -21.02 16.14 -17.21
CA LYS A 104 -22.00 16.43 -18.25
C LYS A 104 -21.55 17.55 -19.19
N ASP A 105 -22.15 17.55 -20.38
CA ASP A 105 -22.28 18.74 -21.21
C ASP A 105 -23.75 19.06 -21.46
N GLU A 106 -24.09 19.62 -22.63
CA GLU A 106 -25.46 19.94 -23.02
C GLU A 106 -26.24 18.71 -23.53
N GLU A 107 -25.55 17.69 -24.03
CA GLU A 107 -26.17 16.54 -24.70
C GLU A 107 -26.01 15.23 -23.92
N LYS A 108 -24.94 15.11 -23.13
CA LYS A 108 -24.52 13.84 -22.53
C LYS A 108 -24.22 13.97 -21.05
N ALA A 109 -24.41 12.87 -20.32
CA ALA A 109 -24.02 12.78 -18.91
C ALA A 109 -23.40 11.42 -18.53
N LEU A 110 -22.51 11.44 -17.55
CA LEU A 110 -22.01 10.27 -16.84
C LEU A 110 -22.28 10.48 -15.36
N ILE A 111 -23.20 9.69 -14.82
CA ILE A 111 -23.55 9.67 -13.40
C ILE A 111 -22.62 8.65 -12.75
N ILE A 112 -21.84 9.03 -11.75
CA ILE A 112 -20.99 8.09 -11.01
C ILE A 112 -21.43 8.08 -9.55
N GLU A 113 -21.84 6.90 -9.09
CA GLU A 113 -22.07 6.60 -7.68
C GLU A 113 -20.83 5.88 -7.14
N ASN A 114 -20.19 6.46 -6.13
CA ASN A 114 -18.94 6.01 -5.56
C ASN A 114 -19.17 5.22 -4.27
N LYS A 115 -18.93 3.91 -4.35
CA LYS A 115 -19.03 2.97 -3.23
C LYS A 115 -17.67 2.40 -2.81
N ILE A 116 -16.55 3.05 -3.16
CA ILE A 116 -15.20 2.60 -2.79
C ILE A 116 -15.03 2.55 -1.26
N ASN A 117 -15.63 3.48 -0.53
CA ASN A 117 -15.57 3.54 0.93
C ASN A 117 -16.55 2.57 1.64
N PHE A 118 -17.21 1.66 0.92
CA PHE A 118 -18.27 0.80 1.44
C PHE A 118 -19.51 1.54 1.98
N ALA A 119 -19.80 2.75 1.46
CA ALA A 119 -21.04 3.46 1.78
C ALA A 119 -22.26 2.55 1.54
N SER A 120 -23.25 2.66 2.44
CA SER A 120 -24.50 1.90 2.29
C SER A 120 -25.26 2.35 1.05
N ASP A 121 -26.04 1.44 0.48
CA ASP A 121 -26.91 1.78 -0.65
C ASP A 121 -28.13 2.53 -0.15
N GLN A 122 -28.40 3.68 -0.77
CA GLN A 122 -29.63 4.40 -0.52
C GLN A 122 -30.77 3.80 -1.38
N GLU A 123 -31.99 3.86 -0.86
CA GLU A 123 -33.17 3.38 -1.57
C GLU A 123 -33.38 4.19 -2.86
N ASN A 124 -33.72 3.53 -3.98
CA ASN A 124 -34.00 4.14 -5.28
C ASN A 124 -32.90 5.09 -5.84
N GLN A 125 -31.68 5.02 -5.31
CA GLN A 125 -30.65 6.03 -5.53
C GLN A 125 -30.35 6.26 -7.01
N LEU A 126 -29.97 5.20 -7.74
CA LEU A 126 -29.59 5.30 -9.14
C LEU A 126 -30.75 5.75 -10.03
N VAL A 127 -31.96 5.25 -9.78
CA VAL A 127 -33.14 5.59 -10.60
C VAL A 127 -33.61 7.04 -10.38
N ARG A 128 -33.44 7.60 -9.18
CA ARG A 128 -33.65 9.04 -8.95
C ARG A 128 -32.67 9.89 -9.74
N TYR A 129 -31.40 9.49 -9.82
CA TYR A 129 -30.41 10.21 -10.63
C TYR A 129 -30.71 10.15 -12.12
N MET A 130 -31.11 8.99 -12.62
CA MET A 130 -31.53 8.85 -14.02
C MET A 130 -32.73 9.72 -14.33
N GLN A 131 -33.74 9.74 -13.46
CA GLN A 131 -34.91 10.60 -13.61
C GLN A 131 -34.50 12.07 -13.67
N PHE A 132 -33.69 12.51 -12.71
CA PHE A 132 -33.23 13.90 -12.64
C PHE A 132 -32.46 14.33 -13.91
N VAL A 133 -31.54 13.48 -14.39
CA VAL A 133 -30.77 13.78 -15.61
C VAL A 133 -31.67 13.87 -16.84
N GLU A 134 -32.71 13.04 -16.95
CA GLU A 134 -33.65 13.11 -18.08
C GLU A 134 -34.64 14.25 -17.98
N GLU A 135 -35.31 14.37 -16.84
CA GLU A 135 -36.50 15.22 -16.70
C GLU A 135 -36.13 16.65 -16.32
N ASP A 136 -35.14 16.84 -15.45
CA ASP A 136 -34.73 18.17 -14.98
C ASP A 136 -33.59 18.75 -15.82
N LEU A 137 -32.63 17.92 -16.27
CA LEU A 137 -31.53 18.39 -17.12
C LEU A 137 -31.79 18.24 -18.62
N GLY A 138 -32.80 17.48 -19.03
CA GLY A 138 -33.14 17.28 -20.44
C GLY A 138 -32.13 16.44 -21.22
N ILE A 139 -31.33 15.60 -20.55
CA ILE A 139 -30.26 14.80 -21.14
C ILE A 139 -30.72 13.33 -21.27
N GLU A 140 -30.91 12.86 -22.50
CA GLU A 140 -31.36 11.49 -22.77
C GLU A 140 -30.20 10.50 -22.99
N ASP A 141 -29.02 10.97 -23.41
CA ASP A 141 -27.85 10.13 -23.65
C ASP A 141 -26.89 10.15 -22.45
N TYR A 142 -26.97 9.14 -21.60
CA TYR A 142 -26.11 9.04 -20.43
C TYR A 142 -25.77 7.60 -20.07
N PHE A 143 -24.79 7.45 -19.20
CA PHE A 143 -24.44 6.20 -18.53
C PHE A 143 -24.43 6.40 -17.01
N VAL A 144 -24.70 5.31 -16.28
CA VAL A 144 -24.60 5.24 -14.82
C VAL A 144 -23.44 4.34 -14.47
N VAL A 145 -22.50 4.83 -13.67
CA VAL A 145 -21.34 4.09 -13.19
C VAL A 145 -21.54 3.81 -11.70
N TYR A 146 -21.50 2.53 -11.33
CA TYR A 146 -21.48 2.09 -9.96
C TYR A 146 -20.06 1.63 -9.62
N LEU A 147 -19.32 2.48 -8.92
CA LEU A 147 -17.88 2.33 -8.68
C LEU A 147 -17.63 1.68 -7.32
N THR A 148 -17.14 0.45 -7.28
CA THR A 148 -16.87 -0.30 -6.04
C THR A 148 -15.36 -0.44 -5.80
N LEU A 149 -14.93 -0.75 -4.57
CA LEU A 149 -13.51 -0.98 -4.30
C LEU A 149 -13.01 -2.31 -4.89
N ILE A 150 -13.75 -3.40 -4.63
CA ILE A 150 -13.49 -4.75 -5.13
C ILE A 150 -14.76 -5.34 -5.78
N PRO A 151 -14.65 -6.45 -6.54
CA PRO A 151 -15.80 -7.13 -7.13
C PRO A 151 -16.77 -7.69 -6.08
N GLY A 152 -18.04 -7.82 -6.47
CA GLY A 152 -19.06 -8.55 -5.70
C GLY A 152 -20.15 -7.69 -5.06
N LYS A 153 -20.02 -6.37 -5.05
CA LYS A 153 -21.12 -5.46 -4.68
C LYS A 153 -21.87 -5.01 -5.93
N GLU A 154 -23.18 -5.16 -5.91
CA GLU A 154 -24.09 -4.73 -6.97
C GLU A 154 -25.14 -3.75 -6.39
N PRO A 155 -25.63 -2.79 -7.19
CA PRO A 155 -26.71 -1.94 -6.75
C PRO A 155 -27.99 -2.76 -6.49
N PRO A 156 -28.78 -2.45 -5.44
CA PRO A 156 -29.95 -3.24 -5.04
C PRO A 156 -31.18 -2.97 -5.91
N ILE A 157 -31.06 -3.04 -7.24
CA ILE A 157 -32.08 -2.67 -8.23
C ILE A 157 -33.41 -3.42 -8.00
N SER A 158 -33.35 -4.68 -7.54
CA SER A 158 -34.53 -5.50 -7.24
C SER A 158 -35.41 -4.94 -6.12
N ARG A 159 -34.84 -4.10 -5.24
CA ARG A 159 -35.55 -3.45 -4.12
C ARG A 159 -36.16 -2.11 -4.49
N TYR A 160 -35.92 -1.61 -5.70
CA TYR A 160 -36.42 -0.30 -6.09
C TYR A 160 -37.94 -0.31 -6.27
N SER A 161 -38.57 0.81 -5.91
CA SER A 161 -40.02 0.99 -5.90
C SER A 161 -40.60 0.95 -7.32
N LYS A 162 -41.88 0.57 -7.41
CA LYS A 162 -42.61 0.45 -8.69
C LYS A 162 -42.79 1.78 -9.43
N GLU A 163 -42.68 2.91 -8.74
CA GLU A 163 -42.81 4.23 -9.38
C GLU A 163 -41.65 4.49 -10.37
N PHE A 164 -40.48 3.88 -10.14
CA PHE A 164 -39.30 3.98 -11.00
C PHE A 164 -39.17 2.81 -12.00
N GLU A 165 -40.24 2.06 -12.26
CA GLU A 165 -40.16 0.82 -13.07
C GLU A 165 -39.60 1.06 -14.48
N LYS A 166 -39.86 2.24 -15.08
CA LYS A 166 -39.23 2.70 -16.35
C LYS A 166 -37.70 2.65 -16.24
N TYR A 167 -37.12 3.32 -15.24
CA TYR A 167 -35.68 3.46 -15.04
C TYR A 167 -35.04 2.16 -14.58
N LYS A 168 -35.72 1.43 -13.69
CA LYS A 168 -35.31 0.09 -13.24
C LYS A 168 -35.17 -0.88 -14.42
N ASN A 169 -36.18 -0.94 -15.30
CA ASN A 169 -36.12 -1.79 -16.48
C ASN A 169 -34.93 -1.42 -17.36
N ARG A 170 -34.63 -0.13 -17.54
CA ARG A 170 -33.47 0.30 -18.32
C ARG A 170 -32.14 -0.11 -17.70
N LEU A 171 -31.97 0.00 -16.39
CA LEU A 171 -30.77 -0.49 -15.71
C LEU A 171 -30.54 -2.00 -15.92
N LEU A 172 -31.62 -2.78 -16.07
CA LEU A 172 -31.56 -4.24 -16.20
C LEU A 172 -31.45 -4.74 -17.64
N THR A 173 -32.01 -4.01 -18.62
CA THR A 173 -32.15 -4.50 -20.00
C THR A 173 -31.27 -3.77 -21.00
N THR A 174 -30.64 -2.66 -20.61
CA THR A 174 -29.75 -1.88 -21.46
C THR A 174 -28.33 -1.87 -20.91
N ASP A 175 -27.38 -1.44 -21.74
CA ASP A 175 -25.97 -1.32 -21.36
C ASP A 175 -25.65 -0.01 -20.59
N ILE A 176 -26.68 0.66 -20.06
CA ILE A 176 -26.55 1.97 -19.42
C ILE A 176 -25.81 1.92 -18.08
N LEU A 177 -25.92 0.80 -17.35
CA LEU A 177 -25.26 0.59 -16.08
C LEU A 177 -23.89 -0.04 -16.28
N LYS A 178 -22.85 0.64 -15.81
CA LYS A 178 -21.46 0.18 -15.80
C LYS A 178 -21.03 -0.06 -14.36
N ILE A 179 -20.78 -1.31 -14.00
CA ILE A 179 -20.16 -1.64 -12.71
C ILE A 179 -18.65 -1.67 -12.92
N LEU A 180 -17.93 -0.77 -12.24
CA LEU A 180 -16.48 -0.68 -12.33
C LEU A 180 -15.90 -0.92 -10.94
N CYS A 181 -14.87 -1.77 -10.84
CA CYS A 181 -14.12 -1.93 -9.61
C CYS A 181 -12.87 -1.04 -9.63
N ALA A 182 -12.46 -0.55 -8.48
CA ALA A 182 -11.19 0.13 -8.33
C ALA A 182 -10.02 -0.85 -8.42
N VAL A 183 -10.14 -1.98 -7.73
CA VAL A 183 -9.19 -3.10 -7.74
C VAL A 183 -9.90 -4.35 -8.25
N GLU A 184 -9.27 -5.07 -9.16
CA GLU A 184 -9.82 -6.27 -9.77
C GLU A 184 -8.77 -7.40 -9.74
N SER A 185 -9.23 -8.59 -9.38
CA SER A 185 -8.43 -9.82 -9.32
C SER A 185 -8.24 -10.47 -10.69
N ASP A 186 -9.19 -10.31 -11.61
CA ASP A 186 -9.06 -10.80 -12.97
C ASP A 186 -8.36 -9.76 -13.85
N ASP A 187 -7.12 -10.03 -14.21
CA ASP A 187 -6.29 -9.19 -15.06
C ASP A 187 -6.87 -8.87 -16.44
N LYS A 188 -7.87 -9.64 -16.89
CA LYS A 188 -8.54 -9.39 -18.17
C LYS A 188 -9.67 -8.38 -18.06
N LYS A 189 -10.07 -8.01 -16.85
CA LYS A 189 -11.14 -7.05 -16.59
C LYS A 189 -10.57 -5.67 -16.29
N ASN A 190 -11.23 -4.67 -16.85
CA ASN A 190 -10.89 -3.28 -16.63
C ASN A 190 -11.21 -2.87 -15.19
N SER A 191 -10.30 -2.11 -14.59
CA SER A 191 -10.46 -1.50 -13.27
C SER A 191 -9.68 -0.20 -13.21
N LEU A 192 -9.82 0.55 -12.12
CA LEU A 192 -8.97 1.74 -11.92
C LEU A 192 -7.49 1.35 -11.88
N VAL A 193 -7.14 0.29 -11.14
CA VAL A 193 -5.75 -0.13 -10.92
C VAL A 193 -5.14 -0.91 -12.09
N ASN A 194 -5.93 -1.71 -12.81
CA ASN A 194 -5.43 -2.58 -13.88
C ASN A 194 -5.46 -1.93 -15.27
N TYR A 195 -6.30 -0.90 -15.47
CA TYR A 195 -6.46 -0.24 -16.77
C TYR A 195 -6.31 1.28 -16.67
N PHE A 196 -7.22 1.98 -16.01
CA PHE A 196 -7.30 3.45 -16.09
C PHE A 196 -6.01 4.14 -15.62
N LEU A 197 -5.54 3.85 -14.40
CA LEU A 197 -4.34 4.49 -13.84
C LEU A 197 -3.06 4.09 -14.59
N PRO A 198 -2.82 2.82 -14.98
CA PRO A 198 -1.71 2.45 -15.85
C PRO A 198 -1.68 3.18 -17.20
N GLU A 199 -2.82 3.28 -17.89
CA GLU A 199 -2.92 3.97 -19.18
C GLU A 199 -2.64 5.48 -19.03
N CYS A 200 -3.17 6.09 -17.96
CA CYS A 200 -2.84 7.46 -17.59
C CYS A 200 -1.33 7.63 -17.35
N GLU A 201 -0.71 6.73 -16.59
CA GLU A 201 0.72 6.76 -16.30
C GLU A 201 1.57 6.61 -17.57
N GLU A 202 1.19 5.73 -18.50
CA GLU A 202 1.88 5.54 -19.77
C GLU A 202 1.89 6.82 -20.61
N ILE A 203 0.75 7.52 -20.73
CA ILE A 203 0.67 8.80 -21.44
C ILE A 203 1.63 9.82 -20.82
N ILE A 204 1.67 9.92 -19.49
CA ILE A 204 2.56 10.85 -18.80
C ILE A 204 4.03 10.48 -19.02
N ASN A 205 4.37 9.20 -18.92
CA ASN A 205 5.74 8.73 -19.19
C ASN A 205 6.16 9.04 -20.63
N ASN A 206 5.27 8.87 -21.61
CA ASN A 206 5.54 9.19 -23.00
C ASN A 206 5.70 10.70 -23.21
N LYS A 207 4.87 11.53 -22.57
CA LYS A 207 5.05 13.00 -22.57
C LYS A 207 6.40 13.40 -21.95
N ILE A 208 6.78 12.83 -20.81
CA ILE A 208 8.09 13.09 -20.17
C ILE A 208 9.25 12.71 -21.10
N LYS A 209 9.17 11.57 -21.81
CA LYS A 209 10.19 11.17 -22.80
C LYS A 209 10.31 12.16 -23.95
N GLN A 210 9.20 12.76 -24.37
CA GLN A 210 9.17 13.70 -25.50
C GLN A 210 9.65 15.11 -25.15
N VAL A 211 9.19 15.65 -24.01
CA VAL A 211 9.42 17.06 -23.65
C VAL A 211 10.31 17.27 -22.42
N GLY A 212 10.86 16.20 -21.86
CA GLY A 212 11.61 16.21 -20.62
C GLY A 212 10.74 16.32 -19.37
N TYR A 213 11.39 16.40 -18.21
CA TYR A 213 10.69 16.59 -16.93
C TYR A 213 10.10 18.00 -16.84
N LYS A 214 8.81 18.08 -16.52
CA LYS A 214 8.09 19.29 -16.15
C LYS A 214 7.35 19.06 -14.85
N ASP A 215 7.19 20.10 -14.05
CA ASP A 215 6.59 19.99 -12.72
C ASP A 215 5.18 19.39 -12.76
N ASN A 216 4.33 19.84 -13.70
CA ASN A 216 2.99 19.30 -13.86
C ASN A 216 2.98 17.81 -14.23
N LEU A 217 3.89 17.36 -15.10
CA LEU A 217 4.02 15.94 -15.47
C LEU A 217 4.47 15.09 -14.29
N LEU A 218 5.46 15.57 -13.53
CA LEU A 218 5.96 14.87 -12.34
C LEU A 218 4.90 14.80 -11.24
N LEU A 219 4.23 15.92 -10.96
CA LEU A 219 3.13 15.97 -9.99
C LEU A 219 1.99 15.02 -10.38
N THR A 220 1.61 15.00 -11.66
CA THR A 220 0.58 14.07 -12.17
C THR A 220 0.99 12.62 -11.96
N LYS A 221 2.23 12.27 -12.31
CA LYS A 221 2.76 10.91 -12.11
C LYS A 221 2.75 10.51 -10.65
N ILE A 222 3.18 11.39 -9.75
CA ILE A 222 3.14 11.16 -8.30
C ILE A 222 1.69 10.95 -7.85
N TYR A 223 0.77 11.81 -8.29
CA TYR A 223 -0.65 11.74 -7.91
C TYR A 223 -1.30 10.40 -8.32
N ILE A 224 -1.09 9.96 -9.57
CA ILE A 224 -1.56 8.65 -10.08
C ILE A 224 -0.99 7.51 -9.22
N ASN A 225 0.32 7.53 -8.99
CA ASN A 225 0.99 6.47 -8.24
C ASN A 225 0.49 6.38 -6.79
N GLN A 226 0.36 7.52 -6.11
CA GLN A 226 -0.16 7.58 -4.75
C GLN A 226 -1.61 7.09 -4.67
N TYR A 227 -2.44 7.40 -5.67
CA TYR A 227 -3.81 6.90 -5.69
C TYR A 227 -3.88 5.40 -5.94
N LYS A 228 -3.03 4.88 -6.84
CA LYS A 228 -2.90 3.43 -7.07
C LYS A 228 -2.48 2.69 -5.80
N ILE A 229 -1.50 3.22 -5.06
CA ILE A 229 -1.08 2.65 -3.76
C ILE A 229 -2.24 2.64 -2.78
N LEU A 230 -2.96 3.75 -2.66
CA LEU A 230 -4.13 3.85 -1.77
C LEU A 230 -5.18 2.78 -2.10
N LEU A 231 -5.59 2.68 -3.37
CA LEU A 231 -6.57 1.70 -3.81
C LEU A 231 -6.12 0.27 -3.52
N ASN A 232 -4.84 -0.05 -3.75
CA ASN A 232 -4.29 -1.37 -3.42
C ASN A 232 -4.31 -1.66 -1.92
N LYS A 233 -3.92 -0.70 -1.05
CA LYS A 233 -4.01 -0.90 0.40
C LYS A 233 -5.46 -1.21 0.83
N LEU A 234 -6.40 -0.42 0.33
CA LEU A 234 -7.83 -0.61 0.62
C LEU A 234 -8.36 -1.94 0.08
N GLY A 235 -8.03 -2.27 -1.16
CA GLY A 235 -8.40 -3.54 -1.80
C GLY A 235 -7.87 -4.74 -1.02
N GLY A 236 -6.68 -4.63 -0.42
CA GLY A 236 -6.12 -5.65 0.48
C GLY A 236 -6.91 -5.84 1.75
N TYR A 237 -7.33 -4.76 2.42
CA TYR A 237 -8.20 -4.87 3.59
C TYR A 237 -9.54 -5.51 3.23
N ALA A 238 -10.13 -5.08 2.12
CA ALA A 238 -11.40 -5.60 1.62
C ALA A 238 -11.33 -7.10 1.26
N ALA A 239 -10.33 -7.49 0.46
CA ALA A 239 -10.13 -8.87 0.04
C ALA A 239 -9.87 -9.82 1.23
N MET A 240 -9.31 -9.29 2.31
CA MET A 240 -9.03 -10.02 3.55
C MET A 240 -10.18 -10.04 4.55
N GLU A 241 -11.28 -9.30 4.35
CA GLU A 241 -12.33 -9.14 5.35
C GLU A 241 -12.88 -10.49 5.85
N SER A 242 -13.20 -11.39 4.93
CA SER A 242 -13.73 -12.73 5.26
C SER A 242 -12.73 -13.59 6.05
N THR A 243 -11.46 -13.58 5.63
CA THR A 243 -10.36 -14.29 6.29
C THR A 243 -10.10 -13.72 7.69
N ASN A 244 -10.10 -12.40 7.82
CA ASN A 244 -9.94 -11.69 9.10
C ASN A 244 -11.08 -12.04 10.06
N LYS A 245 -12.33 -12.02 9.57
CA LYS A 245 -13.51 -12.39 10.35
C LYS A 245 -13.47 -13.85 10.80
N ALA A 246 -13.01 -14.76 9.94
CA ALA A 246 -12.87 -16.17 10.28
C ALA A 246 -11.83 -16.38 11.39
N LEU A 247 -10.66 -15.74 11.30
CA LEU A 247 -9.64 -15.81 12.35
C LEU A 247 -10.13 -15.16 13.65
N ALA A 248 -10.77 -13.99 13.57
CA ALA A 248 -11.35 -13.34 14.73
C ALA A 248 -12.39 -14.24 15.42
N LYS A 249 -13.27 -14.88 14.65
CA LYS A 249 -14.22 -15.85 15.17
C LYS A 249 -13.52 -16.99 15.92
N GLU A 250 -12.49 -17.58 15.32
CA GLU A 250 -11.70 -18.65 15.96
C GLU A 250 -11.13 -18.22 17.32
N ILE A 251 -10.54 -17.02 17.40
CA ILE A 251 -9.90 -16.49 18.60
C ILE A 251 -10.95 -16.10 19.66
N PHE A 252 -11.93 -15.29 19.29
CA PHE A 252 -12.85 -14.64 20.23
C PHE A 252 -14.00 -15.55 20.70
N GLU A 253 -14.17 -16.74 20.13
CA GLU A 253 -15.11 -17.75 20.64
C GLU A 253 -14.56 -18.53 21.85
N LYS A 254 -13.25 -18.45 22.15
CA LYS A 254 -12.63 -19.24 23.22
C LYS A 254 -11.70 -18.40 24.10
N LYS A 255 -11.97 -18.40 25.41
CA LYS A 255 -11.22 -17.57 26.37
C LYS A 255 -9.73 -17.90 26.41
N ASP A 256 -9.37 -19.18 26.37
CA ASP A 256 -7.98 -19.65 26.35
C ASP A 256 -7.21 -19.17 25.12
N LEU A 257 -7.86 -19.04 23.96
CA LEU A 257 -7.24 -18.49 22.76
C LEU A 257 -7.06 -16.97 22.82
N ILE A 258 -7.95 -16.24 23.49
CA ILE A 258 -7.78 -14.81 23.76
C ILE A 258 -6.56 -14.60 24.66
N GLU A 259 -6.49 -15.33 25.77
CA GLU A 259 -5.36 -15.29 26.72
C GLU A 259 -4.05 -15.63 25.99
N ALA A 260 -3.99 -16.75 25.27
CA ALA A 260 -2.81 -17.15 24.50
C ALA A 260 -2.40 -16.13 23.42
N SER A 261 -3.35 -15.40 22.83
CA SER A 261 -3.05 -14.37 21.83
C SER A 261 -2.42 -13.13 22.47
N ASN A 262 -2.88 -12.72 23.65
CA ASN A 262 -2.28 -11.62 24.41
C ASN A 262 -0.87 -11.99 24.89
N ASP A 263 -0.69 -13.19 25.45
CA ASP A 263 0.63 -13.70 25.87
C ASP A 263 1.59 -13.76 24.68
N PHE A 264 1.10 -14.14 23.50
CA PHE A 264 1.91 -14.13 22.27
C PHE A 264 2.32 -12.71 21.86
N ILE A 265 1.45 -11.71 21.97
CA ILE A 265 1.80 -10.31 21.67
C ILE A 265 2.88 -9.83 22.63
N GLU A 266 2.72 -10.08 23.94
CA GLU A 266 3.72 -9.72 24.95
C GLU A 266 5.08 -10.40 24.67
N PHE A 267 5.06 -11.69 24.35
CA PHE A 267 6.26 -12.42 23.92
C PHE A 267 6.86 -11.79 22.66
N TRP A 268 6.04 -11.46 21.66
CA TRP A 268 6.51 -10.94 20.38
C TRP A 268 7.15 -9.56 20.51
N GLU A 269 6.59 -8.68 21.35
CA GLU A 269 7.17 -7.38 21.68
C GLU A 269 8.54 -7.52 22.37
N ASN A 270 8.70 -8.55 23.21
CA ASN A 270 9.93 -8.84 23.95
C ASN A 270 10.86 -9.87 23.28
N ARG A 271 10.55 -10.30 22.04
CA ARG A 271 11.18 -11.44 21.35
C ARG A 271 12.69 -11.36 21.29
N TYR A 272 13.25 -10.15 21.16
CA TYR A 272 14.69 -9.92 21.00
C TYR A 272 15.51 -10.48 22.16
N SER A 273 14.97 -10.49 23.38
CA SER A 273 15.69 -11.07 24.53
C SER A 273 15.86 -12.58 24.37
N ALA A 274 14.78 -13.30 24.08
CA ALA A 274 14.82 -14.75 23.91
C ALA A 274 15.58 -15.15 22.64
N LEU A 275 15.38 -14.41 21.54
CA LEU A 275 16.09 -14.63 20.28
C LEU A 275 17.58 -14.40 20.43
N PHE A 276 18.00 -13.35 21.14
CA PHE A 276 19.42 -13.08 21.37
C PHE A 276 20.10 -14.25 22.09
N GLU A 277 19.51 -14.76 23.17
CA GLU A 277 20.10 -15.90 23.91
C GLU A 277 20.22 -17.13 23.01
N LEU A 278 19.18 -17.45 22.22
CA LEU A 278 19.23 -18.56 21.26
C LEU A 278 20.33 -18.38 20.20
N ILE A 279 20.46 -17.17 19.64
CA ILE A 279 21.52 -16.86 18.66
C ILE A 279 22.90 -16.99 19.31
N TYR A 280 23.09 -16.40 20.49
CA TYR A 280 24.35 -16.45 21.23
C TYR A 280 24.75 -17.88 21.58
N GLU A 281 23.84 -18.68 22.14
CA GLU A 281 24.07 -20.10 22.45
C GLU A 281 24.47 -20.90 21.21
N THR A 282 23.85 -20.61 20.07
CA THR A 282 24.10 -21.33 18.83
C THR A 282 25.44 -20.93 18.21
N VAL A 283 25.78 -19.64 18.20
CA VAL A 283 27.04 -19.11 17.65
C VAL A 283 28.23 -19.45 18.55
N SER A 284 28.07 -19.34 19.87
CA SER A 284 29.16 -19.59 20.85
C SER A 284 29.64 -21.04 20.90
N LYS A 285 28.82 -21.99 20.44
CA LYS A 285 29.22 -23.40 20.25
C LYS A 285 30.21 -23.60 19.09
N GLU A 286 30.20 -22.70 18.11
CA GLU A 286 31.00 -22.81 16.88
C GLU A 286 32.23 -21.89 16.92
N ILE A 287 32.09 -20.68 17.47
CA ILE A 287 33.16 -19.69 17.56
C ILE A 287 33.20 -19.04 18.94
N LYS A 288 34.41 -18.70 19.41
CA LYS A 288 34.61 -18.09 20.73
C LYS A 288 34.23 -16.61 20.71
N VAL A 289 32.98 -16.32 21.07
CA VAL A 289 32.43 -14.96 21.20
C VAL A 289 32.28 -14.54 22.66
N GLN A 290 32.32 -13.23 22.91
CA GLN A 290 32.21 -12.62 24.23
C GLN A 290 30.93 -11.79 24.33
N LYS A 291 30.14 -12.05 25.37
CA LYS A 291 29.03 -11.20 25.79
C LYS A 291 29.53 -10.21 26.87
N PRO A 292 29.24 -8.90 26.80
CA PRO A 292 29.78 -7.91 27.74
C PRO A 292 29.21 -8.07 29.15
N ASN A 293 27.90 -8.28 29.26
CA ASN A 293 27.20 -8.59 30.50
C ASN A 293 25.85 -9.27 30.18
N PRO A 294 25.16 -9.89 31.15
CA PRO A 294 23.92 -10.64 30.90
C PRO A 294 22.75 -9.83 30.31
N SER A 295 22.67 -8.52 30.56
CA SER A 295 21.58 -7.66 30.06
C SER A 295 21.80 -7.15 28.64
N GLU A 296 23.02 -7.19 28.11
CA GLU A 296 23.32 -6.72 26.75
C GLU A 296 22.86 -7.73 25.72
N LYS A 297 22.24 -7.25 24.64
CA LYS A 297 21.79 -8.06 23.52
C LYS A 297 22.75 -8.01 22.34
N TRP A 298 24.05 -7.99 22.65
CA TRP A 298 25.11 -8.11 21.65
C TRP A 298 26.24 -8.99 22.17
N PHE A 299 26.94 -9.60 21.23
CA PHE A 299 28.18 -10.33 21.48
C PHE A 299 29.22 -9.97 20.43
N SER A 300 30.48 -10.27 20.71
CA SER A 300 31.58 -9.88 19.85
C SER A 300 32.67 -10.92 19.71
N TYR A 301 33.39 -10.84 18.61
CA TYR A 301 34.60 -11.58 18.32
C TYR A 301 35.77 -10.59 18.22
N GLU A 302 36.85 -10.88 18.93
CA GLU A 302 38.03 -10.02 18.97
C GLU A 302 38.93 -10.26 17.75
N ILE A 303 39.23 -9.19 17.01
CA ILE A 303 40.12 -9.25 15.83
C ILE A 303 41.54 -8.86 16.22
N THR A 304 41.67 -7.75 16.96
CA THR A 304 42.91 -7.13 17.43
C THR A 304 42.71 -6.61 18.86
N ASP A 305 43.79 -6.15 19.50
CA ASP A 305 43.76 -5.63 20.88
C ASP A 305 42.70 -4.56 21.13
N ASN A 306 42.31 -3.79 20.10
CA ASN A 306 41.34 -2.71 20.23
C ASN A 306 40.21 -2.73 19.19
N CYS A 307 40.03 -3.82 18.44
CA CYS A 307 38.97 -3.96 17.45
C CYS A 307 38.22 -5.29 17.60
N ARG A 308 36.89 -5.20 17.65
CA ARG A 308 35.96 -6.32 17.70
C ARG A 308 34.98 -6.23 16.56
N ILE A 309 34.61 -7.38 15.99
CA ILE A 309 33.36 -7.50 15.22
C ILE A 309 32.26 -7.83 16.22
N TYR A 310 31.10 -7.23 16.08
CA TYR A 310 29.97 -7.53 16.94
C TYR A 310 28.72 -7.87 16.12
N PHE A 311 27.82 -8.59 16.77
CA PHE A 311 26.44 -8.80 16.34
C PHE A 311 25.54 -8.33 17.47
N GLU A 312 24.51 -7.56 17.13
CA GLU A 312 23.50 -7.05 18.05
C GLU A 312 22.10 -7.48 17.59
N CYS A 313 21.25 -7.75 18.58
CA CYS A 313 19.86 -8.18 18.45
C CYS A 313 18.98 -7.36 19.41
N ASP A 314 18.83 -6.06 19.14
CA ASP A 314 18.04 -5.17 19.98
C ASP A 314 17.18 -4.23 19.14
N GLY A 315 15.91 -4.57 18.97
CA GLY A 315 14.97 -3.85 18.09
C GLY A 315 15.25 -4.03 16.59
N ARG A 316 16.44 -4.51 16.22
CA ARG A 316 16.88 -4.92 14.88
C ARG A 316 18.13 -5.79 14.99
N TYR A 317 18.52 -6.43 13.89
CA TYR A 317 19.82 -7.08 13.78
C TYR A 317 20.86 -6.09 13.24
N SER A 318 22.05 -6.03 13.82
CA SER A 318 23.15 -5.25 13.29
C SER A 318 24.49 -5.98 13.39
N ILE A 319 25.34 -5.79 12.39
CA ILE A 319 26.72 -6.29 12.38
C ILE A 319 27.66 -5.16 12.01
N GLY A 320 28.77 -5.10 12.73
CA GLY A 320 29.83 -4.17 12.39
C GLY A 320 31.00 -4.26 13.34
N PHE A 321 31.70 -3.15 13.51
CA PHE A 321 32.88 -3.07 14.34
C PHE A 321 32.62 -2.21 15.58
N THR A 322 33.22 -2.61 16.71
CA THR A 322 33.25 -1.81 17.93
C THR A 322 34.63 -1.82 18.58
N ALA A 323 34.98 -0.74 19.27
CA ALA A 323 36.22 -0.64 20.04
C ALA A 323 36.17 -1.53 21.30
N LYS A 324 37.32 -2.01 21.77
CA LYS A 324 37.41 -2.87 22.98
C LYS A 324 37.76 -2.10 24.25
N TRP A 325 38.78 -1.24 24.20
CA TRP A 325 39.30 -0.54 25.37
C TRP A 325 39.43 0.96 25.17
N LYS A 326 39.82 1.37 23.95
CA LYS A 326 40.08 2.75 23.60
C LYS A 326 39.23 3.14 22.40
N LYS A 327 38.57 4.28 22.51
CA LYS A 327 37.88 4.92 21.40
C LYS A 327 38.81 5.07 20.18
N TRP A 328 38.33 4.74 18.99
CA TRP A 328 39.09 4.90 17.76
C TRP A 328 39.27 6.36 17.40
N SER A 329 40.40 6.67 16.77
CA SER A 329 40.57 7.91 16.03
C SER A 329 39.64 7.97 14.82
N MET A 330 39.39 9.16 14.29
CA MET A 330 38.58 9.32 13.07
C MET A 330 39.18 8.57 11.87
N ALA A 331 40.51 8.48 11.78
CA ALA A 331 41.19 7.73 10.72
C ALA A 331 40.94 6.22 10.83
N GLU A 332 40.98 5.67 12.05
CA GLU A 332 40.68 4.24 12.30
C GLU A 332 39.20 3.94 12.04
N LEU A 333 38.29 4.81 12.49
CA LEU A 333 36.86 4.66 12.23
C LEU A 333 36.59 4.66 10.72
N ASN A 334 37.12 5.65 9.98
CA ASN A 334 36.96 5.73 8.52
C ASN A 334 37.52 4.50 7.80
N LYS A 335 38.67 3.96 8.26
CA LYS A 335 39.23 2.73 7.69
C LYS A 335 38.28 1.54 7.89
N LEU A 336 37.75 1.36 9.10
CA LEU A 336 36.85 0.24 9.42
C LEU A 336 35.49 0.39 8.74
N THR A 337 34.95 1.60 8.67
CA THR A 337 33.73 1.90 7.90
C THR A 337 33.93 1.55 6.43
N LYS A 338 35.03 1.97 5.81
CA LYS A 338 35.32 1.63 4.41
C LYS A 338 35.40 0.11 4.17
N ILE A 339 36.03 -0.63 5.08
CA ILE A 339 36.08 -2.11 5.00
C ILE A 339 34.67 -2.70 5.07
N LEU A 340 33.82 -2.17 5.95
CA LEU A 340 32.45 -2.62 6.10
C LEU A 340 31.62 -2.29 4.86
N ASP A 341 31.72 -1.06 4.34
CA ASP A 341 31.05 -0.60 3.11
C ASP A 341 31.39 -1.51 1.92
N GLU A 342 32.68 -1.76 1.70
CA GLU A 342 33.15 -2.67 0.64
C GLU A 342 32.63 -4.09 0.83
N TYR A 343 32.45 -4.56 2.07
CA TYR A 343 31.90 -5.88 2.33
C TYR A 343 30.39 -5.97 2.02
N VAL A 344 29.63 -4.91 2.31
CA VAL A 344 28.17 -4.90 2.18
C VAL A 344 27.67 -4.42 0.81
N THR A 345 28.50 -3.73 0.01
CA THR A 345 28.12 -3.10 -1.27
C THR A 345 27.35 -4.06 -2.19
N ASP A 346 27.77 -5.33 -2.30
CA ASP A 346 27.14 -6.34 -3.16
C ASP A 346 26.15 -7.26 -2.41
N LYS A 347 25.77 -6.92 -1.17
CA LYS A 347 24.93 -7.75 -0.28
C LYS A 347 23.68 -7.02 0.19
N THR A 348 23.10 -6.19 -0.68
CA THR A 348 21.92 -5.35 -0.37
C THR A 348 20.66 -6.12 -0.02
N ASP A 349 20.56 -7.39 -0.39
CA ASP A 349 19.43 -8.26 0.01
C ASP A 349 19.48 -8.66 1.50
N VAL A 350 20.66 -8.53 2.11
CA VAL A 350 20.94 -8.95 3.48
C VAL A 350 21.20 -7.75 4.39
N PHE A 351 21.92 -6.73 3.91
CA PHE A 351 22.23 -5.54 4.66
C PHE A 351 21.45 -4.33 4.16
N TYR A 352 20.94 -3.54 5.08
CA TYR A 352 20.27 -2.27 4.78
C TYR A 352 20.55 -1.25 5.88
N GLY A 353 20.67 0.02 5.51
CA GLY A 353 20.82 1.13 6.47
C GLY A 353 22.14 1.11 7.25
N GLU A 354 22.97 2.10 7.01
CA GLU A 354 24.20 2.32 7.78
C GLU A 354 23.92 3.05 9.09
N ASN A 355 24.68 2.73 10.14
CA ASN A 355 24.70 3.46 11.39
C ASN A 355 26.15 3.68 11.83
N ILE A 356 26.55 4.94 11.89
CA ILE A 356 27.83 5.36 12.49
C ILE A 356 27.51 6.07 13.80
N ARG A 357 28.15 5.64 14.90
CA ARG A 357 27.95 6.27 16.20
C ARG A 357 29.26 6.47 16.94
N GLU A 358 29.41 7.69 17.43
CA GLU A 358 30.50 8.10 18.30
C GLU A 358 29.92 8.63 19.61
N THR A 359 30.47 8.18 20.73
CA THR A 359 30.12 8.66 22.06
C THR A 359 31.39 9.09 22.81
N ASN A 360 31.23 9.64 24.02
CA ASN A 360 32.37 9.98 24.88
C ASN A 360 33.20 8.76 25.29
N LYS A 361 32.64 7.55 25.20
CA LYS A 361 33.27 6.30 25.67
C LYS A 361 33.60 5.30 24.56
N TRP A 362 32.81 5.27 23.48
CA TRP A 362 32.85 4.22 22.46
C TRP A 362 32.64 4.77 21.05
N THR A 363 33.23 4.07 20.07
CA THR A 363 33.03 4.26 18.62
C THR A 363 32.59 2.94 18.02
N TRP A 364 31.57 2.97 17.16
CA TRP A 364 31.16 1.81 16.37
C TRP A 364 30.58 2.24 15.02
N THR A 365 30.68 1.32 14.06
CA THR A 365 30.06 1.43 12.73
C THR A 365 29.43 0.08 12.41
N ALA A 366 28.20 0.08 11.90
CA ALA A 366 27.46 -1.14 11.56
C ALA A 366 26.39 -0.91 10.50
N TYR A 367 25.98 -2.00 9.86
CA TYR A 367 24.80 -2.05 9.00
C TYR A 367 23.70 -2.87 9.67
N ALA A 368 22.44 -2.49 9.44
CA ALA A 368 21.33 -3.36 9.83
C ALA A 368 21.25 -4.58 8.91
N VAL A 369 20.74 -5.69 9.44
CA VAL A 369 20.65 -6.99 8.77
C VAL A 369 19.18 -7.39 8.66
N ASN A 370 18.81 -7.99 7.53
CA ASN A 370 17.49 -8.53 7.28
C ASN A 370 17.08 -9.55 8.35
N GLU A 371 15.97 -9.28 9.03
CA GLU A 371 15.47 -10.09 10.14
C GLU A 371 14.63 -11.29 9.68
N ASN A 372 14.25 -11.35 8.40
CA ASN A 372 13.47 -12.45 7.81
C ASN A 372 14.37 -13.64 7.44
N ILE A 373 15.12 -14.13 8.42
CA ILE A 373 16.11 -15.20 8.27
C ILE A 373 15.91 -16.27 9.33
N THR A 374 16.06 -17.54 8.96
CA THR A 374 15.96 -18.63 9.93
C THR A 374 17.14 -18.60 10.90
N LEU A 375 16.98 -19.12 12.13
CA LEU A 375 18.08 -19.20 13.10
C LEU A 375 19.31 -19.93 12.53
N SER A 376 19.11 -20.99 11.75
CA SER A 376 20.19 -21.73 11.11
C SER A 376 20.93 -20.89 10.07
N SER A 377 20.19 -20.20 9.21
CA SER A 377 20.78 -19.31 8.19
C SER A 377 21.49 -18.12 8.84
N LEU A 378 20.91 -17.54 9.89
CA LEU A 378 21.49 -16.43 10.65
C LEU A 378 22.79 -16.83 11.34
N LYS A 379 22.82 -18.01 11.97
CA LYS A 379 24.05 -18.58 12.55
C LYS A 379 25.17 -18.64 11.50
N THR A 380 24.90 -19.28 10.37
CA THR A 380 25.88 -19.43 9.29
C THR A 380 26.36 -18.08 8.78
N PHE A 381 25.43 -17.16 8.56
CA PHE A 381 25.72 -15.80 8.14
C PHE A 381 26.64 -15.06 9.12
N ILE A 382 26.31 -15.03 10.41
CA ILE A 382 27.13 -14.36 11.44
C ILE A 382 28.55 -14.91 11.44
N ILE A 383 28.70 -16.24 11.47
CA ILE A 383 30.02 -16.89 11.51
C ILE A 383 30.84 -16.55 10.25
N GLN A 384 30.21 -16.63 9.07
CA GLN A 384 30.87 -16.32 7.81
C GLN A 384 31.28 -14.85 7.76
N THR A 385 30.39 -13.93 8.10
CA THR A 385 30.70 -12.50 8.14
C THR A 385 31.81 -12.18 9.15
N PHE A 386 31.81 -12.82 10.32
CA PHE A 386 32.87 -12.62 11.30
C PHE A 386 34.23 -13.07 10.76
N ASN A 387 34.28 -14.21 10.07
CA ASN A 387 35.51 -14.72 9.47
C ASN A 387 36.00 -13.82 8.32
N ASP A 388 35.10 -13.42 7.42
CA ASP A 388 35.41 -12.59 6.25
C ASP A 388 35.93 -11.21 6.67
N LEU A 389 35.23 -10.54 7.60
CA LEU A 389 35.64 -9.23 8.11
C LEU A 389 36.94 -9.33 8.91
N THR A 390 37.15 -10.42 9.66
CA THR A 390 38.42 -10.67 10.37
C THR A 390 39.58 -10.73 9.38
N LYS A 391 39.40 -11.42 8.25
CA LYS A 391 40.41 -11.51 7.19
C LYS A 391 40.71 -10.14 6.59
N LYS A 392 39.67 -9.39 6.20
CA LYS A 392 39.81 -8.04 5.61
C LYS A 392 40.47 -7.02 6.53
N VAL A 393 40.30 -7.13 7.85
CA VAL A 393 40.94 -6.21 8.81
C VAL A 393 42.42 -6.54 9.03
N LYS A 394 42.82 -7.80 8.82
CA LYS A 394 44.20 -8.28 9.00
C LYS A 394 45.05 -8.14 7.74
N GLU A 395 44.43 -8.08 6.57
CA GLU A 395 45.03 -7.63 5.29
C GLU A 395 45.27 -6.11 5.31
#